data_AF-A0A941BK75-F1
#
_entry.id   AF-A0A941BK75-F1
#
_cell.length_a   1.000
_cell.length_b   1.000
_cell.length_c   1.000
_cell.angle_alpha   90.00
_cell.angle_beta   90.00
_cell.angle_gamma   90.00
#
_symmetry.space_group_name_H-M   'P 1'
#
loop_
_entity.id
_entity.type
_entity.pdbx_description
1 polymer ?
#
loop_
_entity_poly.entity_id
_entity_poly.type
_entity_poly.pdbx_seq_one_letter_code
_entity_poly.pdbx_strand_id
1 'polypeptide(L)'
;MRNHPLVALALAGLCGAAAAQSDPSPADLARWQQASACVAVLKADVLALRDRSWAGTPGLKPEMKRLTEQGFAFIGTAYKQGLREPLADRLLEEAEAAHKRASAESLRTLSQNCRADGARLLKQANVLERLLVGNRAEARVDKLLAR
;
A
#
# COMPACT_ATOMS: atom_id res chain seq x y z
N MET A 1 36.91 -52.92 34.61
CA MET A 1 35.52 -52.52 34.93
C MET A 1 35.52 -51.01 35.17
N ARG A 2 35.04 -50.22 34.20
CA ARG A 2 34.96 -48.76 34.32
C ARG A 2 33.65 -48.30 33.72
N ASN A 3 32.79 -47.82 34.63
CA ASN A 3 31.39 -47.49 34.42
C ASN A 3 31.24 -46.16 33.70
N HIS A 4 30.32 -46.11 32.73
CA HIS A 4 29.70 -44.86 32.28
C HIS A 4 28.56 -44.49 33.22
N PRO A 5 28.39 -43.20 33.50
CA PRO A 5 27.04 -42.65 33.52
C PRO A 5 26.88 -41.49 32.53
N LEU A 6 25.82 -41.65 31.73
CA LEU A 6 25.15 -40.63 30.95
C LEU A 6 24.86 -39.38 31.81
N VAL A 7 25.21 -38.21 31.29
CA VAL A 7 24.57 -36.94 31.69
C VAL A 7 24.12 -36.25 30.41
N ALA A 8 22.84 -36.45 30.09
CA ALA A 8 22.11 -35.69 29.08
C ALA A 8 21.87 -34.27 29.64
N LEU A 9 22.57 -33.28 29.09
CA LEU A 9 22.29 -31.88 29.39
C LEU A 9 21.14 -31.40 28.49
N ALA A 10 20.03 -31.08 29.12
CA ALA A 10 18.79 -30.64 28.50
C ALA A 10 18.97 -29.34 27.70
N LEU A 11 18.63 -29.39 26.40
CA LEU A 11 18.30 -28.19 25.62
C LEU A 11 16.92 -27.67 26.10
N ALA A 12 16.94 -26.77 27.07
CA ALA A 12 15.75 -26.02 27.49
C ALA A 12 15.40 -25.02 26.38
N GLY A 13 14.24 -25.25 25.77
CA GLY A 13 13.67 -24.43 24.71
C GLY A 13 13.42 -22.99 25.14
N LEU A 14 14.05 -22.06 24.43
CA LEU A 14 13.46 -20.75 24.18
C LEU A 14 12.47 -20.94 23.02
N CYS A 15 11.26 -21.41 23.37
CA CYS A 15 10.10 -21.29 22.50
C CYS A 15 9.92 -19.80 22.19
N GLY A 16 10.34 -19.39 20.99
CA GLY A 16 9.88 -18.14 20.43
C GLY A 16 8.37 -18.18 20.41
N ALA A 17 7.73 -17.31 21.19
CA ALA A 17 6.31 -17.05 21.02
C ALA A 17 6.14 -16.50 19.60
N ALA A 18 5.84 -17.38 18.65
CA ALA A 18 5.27 -16.97 17.39
C ALA A 18 3.99 -16.23 17.77
N ALA A 19 4.01 -14.90 17.70
CA ALA A 19 2.81 -14.10 17.82
C ALA A 19 1.84 -14.64 16.77
N ALA A 20 0.83 -15.39 17.20
CA ALA A 20 -0.22 -15.90 16.34
C ALA A 20 -0.94 -14.68 15.78
N GLN A 21 -0.58 -14.29 14.56
CA GLN A 21 -1.34 -13.30 13.81
C GLN A 21 -2.67 -13.97 13.50
N SER A 22 -3.72 -13.50 14.15
CA SER A 22 -5.08 -13.96 13.88
C SER A 22 -5.38 -13.73 12.40
N ASP A 23 -6.05 -14.69 11.77
CA ASP A 23 -6.52 -14.50 10.40
C ASP A 23 -7.38 -13.22 10.33
N PRO A 24 -7.26 -12.44 9.24
CA PRO A 24 -8.01 -11.20 9.12
C PRO A 24 -9.51 -11.48 9.12
N SER A 25 -10.26 -10.62 9.81
CA SER A 25 -11.72 -10.74 9.77
C SER A 25 -12.23 -10.44 8.34
N PRO A 26 -13.44 -10.93 7.97
CA PRO A 26 -14.05 -10.56 6.68
C PRO A 26 -14.19 -9.05 6.50
N ALA A 27 -14.42 -8.31 7.58
CA ALA A 27 -14.51 -6.85 7.56
C ALA A 27 -13.15 -6.18 7.30
N ASP A 28 -12.05 -6.72 7.85
CA ASP A 28 -10.70 -6.26 7.54
C ASP A 28 -10.37 -6.47 6.06
N LEU A 29 -10.64 -7.68 5.56
CA LEU A 29 -10.37 -8.04 4.18
C LEU A 29 -11.13 -7.13 3.20
N ALA A 30 -12.42 -6.89 3.42
CA ALA A 30 -13.22 -6.01 2.58
C ALA A 30 -12.69 -4.57 2.58
N ARG A 31 -12.26 -4.05 3.75
CA ARG A 31 -11.64 -2.72 3.84
C ARG A 31 -10.32 -2.65 3.06
N TRP A 32 -9.47 -3.67 3.17
CA TRP A 32 -8.18 -3.68 2.48
C TRP A 32 -8.31 -3.91 0.97
N GLN A 33 -9.31 -4.68 0.54
CA GLN A 33 -9.68 -4.80 -0.88
C GLN A 33 -10.08 -3.44 -1.45
N GLN A 34 -10.93 -2.69 -0.75
CA GLN A 34 -11.32 -1.34 -1.16
C GLN A 34 -10.11 -0.39 -1.20
N ALA A 35 -9.25 -0.43 -0.19
CA ALA A 35 -8.02 0.38 -0.18
C ALA A 35 -7.11 0.03 -1.36
N SER A 36 -6.98 -1.24 -1.70
CA SER A 36 -6.16 -1.72 -2.82
C SER A 36 -6.73 -1.32 -4.17
N ALA A 37 -8.06 -1.35 -4.34
CA ALA A 37 -8.75 -0.79 -5.51
C ALA A 37 -8.44 0.70 -5.69
N CYS A 38 -8.48 1.47 -4.59
CA CYS A 38 -8.13 2.88 -4.63
C CYS A 38 -6.65 3.13 -4.95
N VAL A 39 -5.73 2.36 -4.40
CA VAL A 39 -4.30 2.47 -4.74
C VAL A 39 -4.08 2.16 -6.22
N ALA A 40 -4.69 1.10 -6.74
CA ALA A 40 -4.56 0.71 -8.13
C ALA A 40 -5.07 1.77 -9.11
N VAL A 41 -6.20 2.43 -8.81
CA VAL A 41 -6.78 3.42 -9.74
C VAL A 41 -5.98 4.73 -9.71
N LEU A 42 -5.53 5.15 -8.53
CA LEU A 42 -4.69 6.34 -8.38
C LEU A 42 -3.30 6.12 -9.01
N LYS A 43 -2.74 4.90 -8.90
CA LYS A 43 -1.52 4.52 -9.62
C LYS A 43 -1.72 4.64 -11.14
N ALA A 44 -2.81 4.11 -11.69
CA ALA A 44 -3.10 4.23 -13.11
C ALA A 44 -3.20 5.70 -13.57
N ASP A 45 -3.87 6.55 -12.79
CA ASP A 45 -3.97 7.99 -13.07
C ASP A 45 -2.59 8.68 -13.07
N VAL A 46 -1.72 8.36 -12.11
CA VAL A 46 -0.34 8.90 -12.05
C VAL A 46 0.46 8.45 -13.27
N LEU A 47 0.32 7.20 -13.72
CA LEU A 47 1.01 6.71 -14.92
C LEU A 47 0.51 7.42 -16.19
N ALA A 48 -0.80 7.67 -16.32
CA ALA A 48 -1.33 8.44 -17.43
C ALA A 48 -0.81 9.89 -17.46
N LEU A 49 -0.61 10.51 -16.28
CA LEU A 49 0.02 11.83 -16.18
C LEU A 49 1.51 11.80 -16.52
N ARG A 50 2.24 10.76 -16.10
CA ARG A 50 3.63 10.54 -16.52
C ARG A 50 3.74 10.47 -18.04
N ASP A 51 2.89 9.68 -18.69
CA ASP A 51 2.93 9.50 -20.15
C ASP A 51 2.70 10.81 -20.89
N ARG A 52 1.73 11.62 -20.42
CA ARG A 52 1.53 12.99 -20.92
C ARG A 52 2.73 13.90 -20.67
N SER A 53 3.38 13.79 -19.51
CA SER A 53 4.58 14.57 -19.19
C SER A 53 5.74 14.20 -20.11
N TRP A 54 5.92 12.92 -20.42
CA TRP A 54 6.91 12.44 -21.37
C TRP A 54 6.61 12.87 -22.81
N ALA A 55 5.32 12.98 -23.15
CA ALA A 55 4.85 13.57 -24.40
C ALA A 55 4.98 15.11 -24.45
N GLY A 56 5.56 15.75 -23.41
CA GLY A 56 5.87 17.18 -23.40
C GLY A 56 4.82 18.08 -22.76
N THR A 57 3.78 17.53 -22.12
CA THR A 57 2.82 18.33 -21.36
C THR A 57 3.49 18.87 -20.07
N PRO A 58 3.65 20.19 -19.89
CA PRO A 58 4.30 20.74 -18.71
C PRO A 58 3.36 20.74 -17.49
N GLY A 59 3.95 20.95 -16.30
CA GLY A 59 3.17 21.27 -15.10
C GLY A 59 2.37 20.11 -14.47
N LEU A 60 2.64 18.86 -14.84
CA LEU A 60 1.89 17.70 -14.32
C LEU A 60 2.42 17.16 -12.99
N LYS A 61 3.66 17.51 -12.62
CA LYS A 61 4.31 17.05 -11.39
C LYS A 61 3.47 17.30 -10.10
N PRO A 62 2.88 18.48 -9.87
CA PRO A 62 2.05 18.71 -8.67
C PRO A 62 0.82 17.80 -8.58
N GLU A 63 0.17 17.52 -9.72
CA GLU A 63 -0.96 16.59 -9.77
C GLU A 63 -0.52 15.16 -9.46
N MET A 64 0.57 14.71 -10.09
CA MET A 64 1.16 13.38 -9.85
C MET A 64 1.51 13.20 -8.37
N LYS A 65 2.10 14.23 -7.75
CA LYS A 65 2.44 14.23 -6.33
C LYS A 65 1.18 14.08 -5.49
N ARG A 66 0.15 14.88 -5.73
CA ARG A 66 -1.10 14.83 -4.98
C ARG A 66 -1.78 13.46 -5.04
N LEU A 67 -1.87 12.86 -6.22
CA LEU A 67 -2.46 11.52 -6.38
C LEU A 67 -1.59 10.44 -5.70
N THR A 68 -0.26 10.59 -5.75
CA THR A 68 0.67 9.67 -5.08
C THR A 68 0.54 9.76 -3.55
N GLU A 69 0.40 10.97 -2.99
CA GLU A 69 0.13 11.16 -1.55
C GLU A 69 -1.18 10.49 -1.12
N GLN A 70 -2.24 10.66 -1.92
CA GLN A 70 -3.54 10.03 -1.67
C GLN A 70 -3.43 8.50 -1.67
N GLY A 71 -2.70 7.92 -2.63
CA GLY A 71 -2.41 6.48 -2.66
C GLY A 71 -1.62 6.01 -1.44
N PHE A 72 -0.60 6.76 -1.03
CA PHE A 72 0.17 6.44 0.19
C PHE A 72 -0.65 6.59 1.47
N ALA A 73 -1.65 7.46 1.52
CA ALA A 73 -2.55 7.55 2.65
C ALA A 73 -3.39 6.27 2.84
N PHE A 74 -3.84 5.65 1.74
CA PHE A 74 -4.50 4.34 1.80
C PHE A 74 -3.56 3.26 2.32
N ILE A 75 -2.34 3.17 1.77
CA ILE A 75 -1.34 2.16 2.17
C ILE A 75 -0.99 2.32 3.66
N GLY A 76 -0.65 3.54 4.10
CA GLY A 76 -0.31 3.82 5.50
C GLY A 76 -1.48 3.53 6.45
N THR A 77 -2.71 3.82 6.03
CA THR A 77 -3.91 3.51 6.83
C THR A 77 -4.12 2.01 6.95
N ALA A 78 -4.02 1.26 5.85
CA ALA A 78 -4.16 -0.20 5.86
C ALA A 78 -3.08 -0.88 6.71
N TYR A 79 -1.82 -0.42 6.65
CA TYR A 79 -0.75 -0.95 7.50
C TYR A 79 -0.98 -0.67 8.98
N LYS A 80 -1.52 0.50 9.34
CA LYS A 80 -1.93 0.79 10.72
C LYS A 80 -3.09 -0.10 11.19
N GLN A 81 -3.93 -0.56 10.28
CA GLN A 81 -5.03 -1.51 10.55
C GLN A 81 -4.55 -2.97 10.63
N GLY A 82 -3.26 -3.24 10.42
CA GLY A 82 -2.68 -4.58 10.55
C GLY A 82 -2.45 -5.31 9.23
N LEU A 83 -2.73 -4.70 8.07
CA LEU A 83 -2.41 -5.30 6.78
C LEU A 83 -0.89 -5.50 6.66
N ARG A 84 -0.47 -6.68 6.18
CA ARG A 84 0.93 -7.05 5.96
C ARG A 84 1.23 -7.24 4.48
N GLU A 85 2.49 -7.03 4.13
CA GLU A 85 2.98 -6.95 2.74
C GLU A 85 2.55 -8.11 1.84
N PRO A 86 2.66 -9.41 2.22
CA PRO A 86 2.26 -10.50 1.33
C PRO A 86 0.77 -10.46 0.94
N LEU A 87 -0.10 -10.04 1.87
CA LEU A 87 -1.52 -9.88 1.58
C LEU A 87 -1.76 -8.56 0.82
N ALA A 88 -1.05 -7.49 1.15
CA ALA A 88 -1.17 -6.20 0.47
C ALA A 88 -0.85 -6.32 -1.03
N ASP A 89 0.25 -7.00 -1.36
CA ASP A 89 0.67 -7.20 -2.74
C ASP A 89 -0.37 -8.00 -3.53
N ARG A 90 -0.86 -9.11 -2.94
CA ARG A 90 -1.93 -9.92 -3.55
C ARG A 90 -3.18 -9.09 -3.82
N LEU A 91 -3.66 -8.33 -2.84
CA LEU A 91 -4.87 -7.51 -3.00
C LEU A 91 -4.68 -6.40 -4.03
N LEU A 92 -3.48 -5.83 -4.12
CA LEU A 92 -3.15 -4.84 -5.14
C LEU A 92 -3.12 -5.46 -6.55
N GLU A 93 -2.52 -6.64 -6.70
CA GLU A 93 -2.52 -7.38 -7.97
C GLU A 93 -3.94 -7.74 -8.42
N GLU A 94 -4.78 -8.22 -7.51
CA GLU A 94 -6.19 -8.52 -7.77
C GLU A 94 -6.96 -7.26 -8.23
N ALA A 95 -6.74 -6.12 -7.58
CA ALA A 95 -7.33 -4.85 -7.96
C ALA A 95 -6.88 -4.39 -9.36
N GLU A 96 -5.57 -4.48 -9.65
CA GLU A 96 -5.04 -4.14 -10.98
C GLU A 96 -5.59 -5.07 -12.08
N ALA A 97 -5.77 -6.36 -11.79
CA ALA A 97 -6.40 -7.30 -12.70
C ALA A 97 -7.90 -7.02 -12.90
N ALA A 98 -8.62 -6.58 -11.86
CA ALA A 98 -10.01 -6.17 -11.96
C ALA A 98 -10.17 -4.92 -12.86
N HIS A 99 -9.25 -3.96 -12.77
CA HIS A 99 -9.29 -2.74 -13.59
C HIS A 99 -9.22 -3.02 -15.09
N LYS A 100 -8.45 -4.03 -15.52
CA LYS A 100 -8.34 -4.43 -16.93
C LYS A 100 -9.68 -4.88 -17.53
N ARG A 101 -10.63 -5.30 -16.70
CA ARG A 101 -11.96 -5.79 -17.09
C ARG A 101 -13.07 -4.76 -16.85
N ALA A 102 -12.78 -3.67 -16.16
CA ALA A 102 -13.75 -2.64 -15.82
C ALA A 102 -14.00 -1.68 -16.99
N SER A 103 -15.19 -1.10 -17.05
CA SER A 103 -15.49 -0.04 -18.03
C SER A 103 -14.75 1.25 -17.67
N ALA A 104 -14.45 2.08 -18.69
CA ALA A 104 -13.85 3.39 -18.48
C ALA A 104 -14.68 4.28 -17.53
N GLU A 105 -16.01 4.19 -17.60
CA GLU A 105 -16.91 4.91 -16.70
C GLU A 105 -16.78 4.46 -15.24
N SER A 106 -16.70 3.14 -15.01
CA SER A 106 -16.52 2.59 -13.66
C SER A 106 -15.19 3.03 -13.06
N LEU A 107 -14.11 3.01 -13.86
CA LEU A 107 -12.78 3.45 -13.41
C LEU A 107 -12.73 4.95 -13.13
N ARG A 108 -13.42 5.78 -13.93
CA ARG A 108 -13.53 7.22 -13.66
C ARG A 108 -14.26 7.49 -12.34
N THR A 109 -15.37 6.81 -12.10
CA THR A 109 -16.14 6.94 -10.85
C THR A 109 -15.31 6.50 -9.65
N LEU A 110 -14.64 5.36 -9.77
CA LEU A 110 -13.73 4.84 -8.73
C LEU A 110 -12.60 5.85 -8.45
N SER A 111 -11.95 6.38 -9.48
CA SER A 111 -10.90 7.40 -9.35
C SER A 111 -11.39 8.61 -8.57
N GLN A 112 -12.55 9.17 -8.92
CA GLN A 112 -13.11 10.35 -8.25
C GLN A 112 -13.36 10.10 -6.77
N ASN A 113 -13.97 8.96 -6.43
CA ASN A 113 -14.23 8.58 -5.04
C ASN A 113 -12.92 8.38 -4.26
N CYS A 114 -11.95 7.65 -4.84
CA CYS A 114 -10.68 7.38 -4.21
C CYS A 114 -9.83 8.64 -4.00
N ARG A 115 -9.92 9.64 -4.89
CA ARG A 115 -9.29 10.95 -4.69
C ARG A 115 -9.86 11.68 -3.47
N ALA A 116 -11.19 11.69 -3.32
CA ALA A 116 -11.86 12.32 -2.19
C ALA A 116 -11.51 11.60 -0.86
N ASP A 117 -11.57 10.28 -0.86
CA ASP A 117 -11.25 9.44 0.29
C ASP A 117 -9.78 9.54 0.69
N GLY A 118 -8.86 9.48 -0.27
CA GLY A 118 -7.42 9.66 -0.02
C GLY A 118 -7.10 11.04 0.54
N ALA A 119 -7.76 12.09 0.05
CA ALA A 119 -7.63 13.43 0.62
C ALA A 119 -8.16 13.50 2.07
N ARG A 120 -9.25 12.78 2.38
CA ARG A 120 -9.78 12.66 3.75
C ARG A 120 -8.79 11.94 4.67
N LEU A 121 -8.19 10.84 4.22
CA LEU A 121 -7.18 10.10 4.98
C LEU A 121 -5.94 10.96 5.28
N LEU A 122 -5.47 11.74 4.30
CA LEU A 122 -4.36 12.70 4.52
C LEU A 122 -4.70 13.77 5.55
N LYS A 123 -5.93 14.28 5.57
CA LYS A 123 -6.39 15.26 6.57
C LYS A 123 -6.42 14.68 7.98
N GLN A 124 -6.75 13.39 8.11
CA GLN A 124 -6.78 12.67 9.38
C GLN A 124 -5.38 12.30 9.89
N ALA A 125 -4.41 12.17 8.99
CA ALA A 125 -3.02 11.91 9.35
C ALA A 125 -2.42 13.07 10.15
N ASN A 126 -1.53 12.77 11.10
CA ASN A 126 -0.83 13.78 11.89
C ASN A 126 0.25 14.49 11.05
N VAL A 127 0.89 15.53 11.62
CA VAL A 127 1.89 16.34 10.92
C VAL A 127 3.07 15.48 10.41
N LEU A 128 3.57 14.55 11.23
CA LEU A 128 4.70 13.71 10.88
C LEU A 128 4.35 12.72 9.76
N GLU A 129 3.18 12.10 9.83
CA GLU A 129 2.67 11.21 8.78
C GLU A 129 2.51 11.95 7.45
N ARG A 130 1.98 13.17 7.46
CA ARG A 130 1.85 13.99 6.25
C ARG A 130 3.21 14.38 5.67
N LEU A 131 4.19 14.73 6.51
CA LEU A 131 5.55 15.02 6.05
C LEU A 131 6.21 13.78 5.41
N LEU A 132 6.08 12.62 6.05
CA LEU A 132 6.60 11.35 5.52
C LEU A 132 5.96 11.01 4.17
N VAL A 133 4.63 11.07 4.09
CA VAL A 133 3.88 10.80 2.86
C VAL A 133 4.26 11.79 1.75
N GLY A 134 4.35 13.08 2.07
CA GLY A 134 4.73 14.12 1.11
C GLY A 134 6.13 13.92 0.54
N ASN A 135 7.12 13.64 1.40
CA ASN A 135 8.49 13.38 0.98
C ASN A 135 8.60 12.11 0.12
N ARG A 136 7.90 11.03 0.51
CA ARG A 136 7.91 9.79 -0.26
C ARG A 136 7.20 9.95 -1.60
N ALA A 137 6.13 10.74 -1.66
CA ALA A 137 5.41 11.03 -2.90
C ALA A 137 6.27 11.85 -3.87
N GLU A 138 6.96 12.88 -3.37
CA GLU A 138 7.92 13.66 -4.16
C GLU A 138 8.99 12.75 -4.79
N ALA A 139 9.69 11.97 -3.96
CA ALA A 139 10.74 11.06 -4.42
C ALA A 139 10.22 10.01 -5.44
N ARG A 140 8.99 9.52 -5.25
CA ARG A 140 8.36 8.59 -6.19
C ARG A 140 8.08 9.25 -7.53
N VAL A 141 7.54 10.46 -7.53
CA VAL A 141 7.22 11.21 -8.76
C VAL A 141 8.50 11.62 -9.49
N ASP A 142 9.53 12.05 -8.77
CA ASP A 142 10.84 12.35 -9.36
C ASP A 142 11.42 11.14 -10.07
N LYS A 143 11.37 9.96 -9.43
CA LYS A 143 11.80 8.70 -10.06
C LYS A 143 10.96 8.33 -11.28
N LEU A 144 9.66 8.64 -11.29
CA LEU A 144 8.79 8.36 -12.43
C LEU A 144 9.04 9.30 -13.61
N LEU A 145 9.54 10.51 -13.35
CA LEU A 145 9.83 11.52 -14.37
C LEU A 145 11.28 11.49 -14.84
N ALA A 146 12.19 10.87 -14.07
CA ALA A 146 13.55 10.56 -14.51
C ALA A 146 13.49 9.66 -15.76
N ARG A 147 14.15 10.09 -16.82
CA ARG A 147 14.28 9.37 -18.09
C ARG A 147 15.53 8.51 -18.10
#